data_AF-A0A1J3D7N9-F1
#
_entry.id   AF-A0A1J3D7N9-F1
#
_cell.length_a   1.000
_cell.length_b   1.000
_cell.length_c   1.000
_cell.angle_alpha   90.00
_cell.angle_beta   90.00
_cell.angle_gamma   90.00
#
_symmetry.space_group_name_H-M   'P 1'
#
loop_
_entity.id
_entity.type
_entity.pdbx_description
1 polymer ?
#
loop_
_entity_poly.entity_id
_entity_poly.type
_entity_poly.pdbx_seq_one_letter_code
_entity_poly.pdbx_strand_id
1 'polypeptide(L)'
;SREAFVEYRRVPKGTRWLYVGNNSKVAVQGIGTCQLHMSGGKTLILHDVLYAPEIRRDLVSVLALLKLGFVLNFHDMCLHISL
;
A
#
# COMPACT_ATOMS: atom_id res chain seq x y z
N SER A 1 -3.84 3.40 7.29
CA SER A 1 -3.76 3.57 8.79
C SER A 1 -2.77 2.58 9.40
N ARG A 2 -2.15 2.85 10.57
CA ARG A 2 -1.31 1.86 11.30
C ARG A 2 -2.08 0.59 11.68
N GLU A 3 -3.40 0.70 11.83
CA GLU A 3 -4.30 -0.39 12.18
C GLU A 3 -4.40 -1.47 11.09
N ALA A 4 -4.07 -1.13 9.83
CA ALA A 4 -4.12 -2.07 8.71
C ALA A 4 -2.97 -3.10 8.70
N PHE A 5 -1.97 -2.90 9.57
CA PHE A 5 -0.75 -3.69 9.62
C PHE A 5 -0.86 -4.80 10.67
N VAL A 6 -0.85 -6.06 10.22
CA VAL A 6 -0.81 -7.25 11.08
C VAL A 6 0.57 -7.46 11.69
N GLU A 7 1.61 -7.03 10.97
CA GLU A 7 2.99 -6.98 11.45
C GLU A 7 3.57 -5.62 11.14
N TYR A 8 4.45 -5.12 12.00
CA TYR A 8 5.03 -3.81 11.83
C TYR A 8 6.36 -3.68 12.55
N ARG A 9 7.32 -3.13 11.83
CA ARG A 9 8.63 -2.77 12.34
C ARG A 9 8.82 -1.27 12.17
N ARG A 10 9.20 -0.59 13.25
CA ARG A 10 9.59 0.82 13.19
C ARG A 10 10.85 0.97 12.35
N VAL A 11 10.88 2.04 11.55
CA VAL A 11 12.07 2.46 10.82
C VAL A 11 12.73 3.61 11.58
N PRO A 12 14.05 3.60 11.80
CA PRO A 12 14.74 4.70 12.45
C PRO A 12 14.54 6.01 11.67
N LYS A 13 14.31 7.11 12.40
CA LYS A 13 14.09 8.43 11.78
C LYS A 13 15.26 8.81 10.87
N GLY A 14 14.95 9.39 9.71
CA GLY A 14 15.93 9.87 8.73
C GLY A 14 16.55 8.80 7.83
N THR A 15 16.27 7.52 8.06
CA THR A 15 16.91 6.41 7.31
C THR A 15 16.19 6.00 6.04
N ARG A 16 14.89 6.32 5.90
CA ARG A 16 14.09 5.93 4.73
C ARG A 16 13.05 6.98 4.38
N TRP A 17 12.86 7.16 3.08
CA TRP A 17 12.06 8.24 2.50
C TRP A 17 11.20 7.72 1.34
N LEU A 18 10.01 8.28 1.19
CA LEU A 18 9.18 8.17 -0.01
C LEU A 18 9.37 9.43 -0.84
N TYR A 19 9.61 9.28 -2.14
CA TYR A 19 9.60 10.40 -3.08
C TYR A 19 8.21 10.48 -3.71
N VAL A 20 7.60 11.66 -3.66
CA VAL A 20 6.25 11.90 -4.17
C VAL A 20 6.30 12.79 -5.42
N GLY A 21 5.18 12.85 -6.16
CA GLY A 21 5.15 13.45 -7.50
C GLY A 21 5.48 14.95 -7.59
N ASN A 22 5.57 15.65 -6.48
CA ASN A 22 6.03 17.05 -6.42
C ASN A 22 7.52 17.19 -6.07
N ASN A 23 8.31 16.13 -6.26
CA ASN A 23 9.73 16.01 -5.90
C ASN A 23 10.06 16.20 -4.41
N SER A 24 9.05 16.35 -3.54
CA SER A 24 9.27 16.33 -2.11
C SER A 24 9.48 14.91 -1.62
N LYS A 25 10.00 14.80 -0.39
CA LYS A 25 10.19 13.52 0.29
C LYS A 25 9.37 13.47 1.57
N VAL A 26 8.80 12.30 1.84
CA VAL A 26 8.03 12.02 3.05
C VAL A 26 8.79 10.98 3.88
N ALA A 27 8.85 11.17 5.20
CA ALA A 27 9.54 10.25 6.09
C ALA A 27 8.75 8.94 6.23
N VAL A 28 9.42 7.80 6.04
CA VAL A 28 8.86 6.48 6.35
C VAL A 28 9.11 6.18 7.82
N GLN A 29 8.05 5.91 8.57
CA GLN A 29 8.11 5.63 10.01
C GLN A 29 8.06 4.13 10.33
N GLY A 30 7.63 3.31 9.39
CA GLY A 30 7.57 1.87 9.56
C GLY A 30 7.42 1.11 8.27
N ILE A 31 7.64 -0.19 8.37
CA ILE A 31 7.42 -1.18 7.32
C ILE A 31 6.66 -2.33 7.94
N GLY A 32 5.72 -2.91 7.23
CA GLY A 32 5.00 -4.06 7.75
C GLY A 32 4.18 -4.80 6.74
N THR A 33 3.45 -5.80 7.23
CA THR A 33 2.56 -6.63 6.43
C THR A 33 1.12 -6.14 6.64
N CYS A 34 0.40 -5.92 5.55
CA CYS A 34 -1.02 -5.55 5.56
C CYS A 34 -1.87 -6.66 4.93
N GLN A 35 -3.08 -6.83 5.43
CA GLN A 35 -4.08 -7.72 4.83
C GLN A 35 -5.19 -6.88 4.19
N LEU A 36 -5.35 -7.00 2.89
CA LEU A 36 -6.44 -6.38 2.14
C LEU A 36 -7.53 -7.42 1.87
N HIS A 37 -8.67 -7.25 2.51
CA HIS A 37 -9.83 -8.11 2.32
C HIS A 37 -10.58 -7.68 1.05
N MET A 38 -10.71 -8.59 0.10
CA MET A 38 -11.33 -8.36 -1.19
C MET A 38 -12.76 -8.90 -1.22
N SER A 39 -13.57 -8.39 -2.15
CA SER A 39 -14.87 -8.98 -2.47
C SER A 39 -14.71 -10.45 -2.87
N GLY A 40 -15.65 -11.29 -2.45
CA GLY A 40 -15.60 -12.74 -2.70
C GLY A 40 -14.76 -13.53 -1.68
N GLY A 41 -14.41 -12.92 -0.53
CA GLY A 41 -13.81 -13.63 0.61
C GLY A 41 -12.30 -13.93 0.45
N LYS A 42 -11.66 -13.37 -0.57
CA LYS A 42 -10.21 -13.49 -0.77
C LYS A 42 -9.47 -12.44 0.02
N THR A 43 -8.28 -12.77 0.50
CA THR A 43 -7.39 -11.82 1.21
C THR A 43 -6.08 -11.70 0.45
N LEU A 44 -5.70 -10.47 0.10
CA LEU A 44 -4.40 -10.16 -0.45
C LEU A 44 -3.46 -9.75 0.67
N ILE A 45 -2.37 -10.50 0.83
CA ILE A 45 -1.32 -10.20 1.81
C ILE A 45 -0.26 -9.34 1.12
N LEU A 46 -0.08 -8.12 1.60
CA LEU A 46 0.90 -7.17 1.11
C LEU A 46 2.07 -7.13 2.08
N HIS A 47 3.23 -7.60 1.63
CA HIS A 47 4.48 -7.52 2.38
C HIS A 47 5.20 -6.20 2.11
N ASP A 48 6.10 -5.83 3.03
CA ASP A 48 6.96 -4.65 2.92
C ASP A 48 6.24 -3.31 2.66
N VAL A 49 5.01 -3.17 3.16
CA VAL A 49 4.20 -1.96 3.02
C VAL A 49 4.81 -0.83 3.84
N LEU A 50 4.96 0.34 3.23
CA LEU A 50 5.56 1.52 3.87
C LEU A 50 4.50 2.30 4.63
N TYR A 51 4.78 2.60 5.90
CA TYR A 51 3.97 3.49 6.72
C TYR A 51 4.57 4.90 6.74
N ALA A 52 3.84 5.84 6.16
CA ALA A 52 4.22 7.25 6.08
C ALA A 52 3.00 8.12 6.44
N PRO A 53 2.89 8.62 7.69
CA PRO A 53 1.69 9.29 8.19
C PRO A 53 1.29 10.57 7.45
N GLU A 54 2.24 11.22 6.79
CA GLU A 54 1.97 12.43 6.00
C GLU A 54 1.22 12.10 4.69
N ILE A 55 1.23 10.84 4.26
CA ILE A 55 0.41 10.36 3.15
C ILE A 55 -1.01 10.11 3.67
N ARG A 56 -1.94 11.00 3.31
CA ARG A 56 -3.32 11.03 3.86
C ARG A 56 -4.18 9.81 3.53
N ARG A 57 -3.88 9.10 2.44
CA ARG A 57 -4.67 7.96 1.95
C ARG A 57 -3.73 6.80 1.64
N ASP A 58 -4.16 5.59 1.93
CA ASP A 58 -3.38 4.41 1.59
C ASP A 58 -3.22 4.33 0.06
N LEU A 59 -2.00 4.02 -0.39
CA LEU A 59 -1.66 3.98 -1.81
C LEU A 59 -1.33 2.55 -2.22
N VAL A 60 -1.95 2.08 -3.30
CA VAL A 60 -1.65 0.80 -3.93
C VAL A 60 -1.31 1.07 -5.40
N SER A 61 -0.17 0.56 -5.85
CA SER A 61 0.28 0.76 -7.22
C SER A 61 -0.45 -0.20 -8.17
N VAL A 62 -1.19 0.36 -9.13
CA VAL A 62 -1.82 -0.38 -10.25
C VAL A 62 -0.78 -1.23 -10.96
N LEU A 63 0.37 -0.66 -11.30
CA LEU A 63 1.44 -1.39 -12.00
C LEU A 63 1.99 -2.55 -11.17
N ALA A 64 2.08 -2.39 -9.84
CA ALA A 64 2.51 -3.48 -8.97
C ALA A 64 1.49 -4.62 -8.95
N LEU A 65 0.19 -4.31 -8.88
CA LEU A 65 -0.88 -5.31 -8.93
C LEU A 65 -0.88 -6.07 -10.27
N LEU A 66 -0.74 -5.36 -11.40
CA LEU A 66 -0.65 -5.99 -12.72
C LEU A 66 0.56 -6.94 -12.83
N LYS A 67 1.72 -6.55 -12.28
CA LYS A 67 2.93 -7.40 -12.24
C LYS A 67 2.76 -8.66 -11.40
N LEU A 68 1.86 -8.63 -10.41
CA LEU A 68 1.49 -9.78 -9.60
C LEU A 68 0.42 -10.67 -10.26
N GLY A 69 -0.05 -10.30 -11.47
CA GLY A 69 -1.04 -11.07 -12.23
C GLY A 69 -2.49 -10.71 -11.93
N PHE A 70 -2.76 -9.67 -11.13
CA PHE A 70 -4.14 -9.22 -10.91
C PHE A 70 -4.72 -8.56 -12.17
N VAL A 71 -6.00 -8.82 -12.41
CA VAL A 71 -6.79 -8.11 -13.40
C VAL A 71 -7.47 -6.91 -12.72
N LEU A 72 -7.32 -5.74 -13.34
CA LEU A 72 -7.87 -4.48 -12.85
C LEU A 72 -8.97 -4.01 -13.80
N ASN A 73 -10.21 -4.01 -13.32
CA ASN A 73 -11.37 -3.56 -14.07
C ASN A 73 -11.84 -2.23 -13.50
N PHE A 74 -11.70 -1.16 -14.27
CA PHE A 74 -12.20 0.16 -13.92
C PHE A 74 -13.60 0.32 -14.51
N HIS A 75 -14.61 0.49 -13.65
CA HIS A 75 -15.99 0.71 -14.05
C HIS A 75 -16.57 1.87 -13.23
N ASP A 76 -17.05 2.91 -13.93
CA ASP A 76 -17.41 4.20 -13.35
C ASP A 76 -16.29 4.77 -12.45
N MET A 77 -16.55 4.87 -11.15
CA MET A 77 -15.63 5.36 -10.13
C MET A 77 -15.05 4.22 -9.27
N CYS A 78 -15.28 2.96 -9.66
CA CYS A 78 -14.88 1.77 -8.92
C CYS A 78 -13.72 1.05 -9.63
N LEU A 79 -12.74 0.61 -8.83
CA LEU A 79 -11.73 -0.34 -9.25
C LEU A 79 -12.10 -1.71 -8.71
N HIS A 80 -12.45 -2.64 -9.59
CA HIS A 80 -12.62 -4.05 -9.25
C HIS A 80 -11.31 -4.79 -9.54
N ILE A 81 -10.75 -5.42 -8.50
CA ILE A 81 -9.52 -6.21 -8.59
C ILE A 81 -9.93 -7.69 -8.54
N SER A 82 -9.50 -8.47 -9.53
CA SER A 82 -9.71 -9.92 -9.60
C SER A 82 -8.40 -10.66 -9.86
N LEU A 83 -8.37 -11.95 -9.54
CA LEU A 83 -7.32 -12.88 -9.99
C LEU A 83 -7.63 -13.34 -11.41
#